data_AF-A0A3B8V202-F1
#
_entry.id   AF-A0A3B8V202-F1
#
_cell.length_a   1.000
_cell.length_b   1.000
_cell.length_c   1.000
_cell.angle_alpha   90.00
_cell.angle_beta   90.00
_cell.angle_gamma   90.00
#
_symmetry.space_group_name_H-M   'P 1'
#
loop_
_entity.id
_entity.type
_entity.pdbx_description
1 polymer ?
#
loop_
_entity_poly.entity_id
_entity_poly.type
_entity_poly.pdbx_seq_one_letter_code
_entity_poly.pdbx_strand_id
1 'polypeptide(L)' 'MDYTIVVSSGASDPAPMQYVAPYSGTAMAEHFMWQGKDGKTPKHVLCVYDDLSKQ' A
#
# COMPACT_ATOMS: atom_id res chain seq x y z
N MET A 1 16.03 -1.47 -3.69
CA MET A 1 14.55 -1.38 -3.73
C MET A 1 13.94 -2.69 -3.24
N ASP A 2 14.67 -3.43 -2.41
CA ASP A 2 14.52 -4.89 -2.38
C ASP A 2 13.42 -5.33 -1.42
N TYR A 3 12.88 -4.37 -0.65
CA TYR A 3 11.82 -4.52 0.34
C TYR A 3 10.74 -3.43 0.18
N THR A 4 10.65 -2.83 -1.01
CA THR A 4 9.74 -1.69 -1.28
C THR A 4 8.83 -2.03 -2.45
N ILE A 5 7.53 -1.80 -2.27
CA ILE A 5 6.53 -1.86 -3.33
C ILE A 5 6.08 -0.43 -3.61
N VAL A 6 6.04 -0.05 -4.88
CA VAL A 6 5.54 1.26 -5.33
C VAL A 6 4.21 1.04 -6.02
N VAL A 7 3.14 1.58 -5.43
CA VAL A 7 1.84 1.69 -6.09
C VAL A 7 1.80 3.07 -6.75
N SER A 8 1.73 3.10 -8.07
CA SER A 8 1.75 4.33 -8.86
C SER A 8 0.41 4.51 -9.57
N SER A 9 -0.25 5.63 -9.30
CA SER A 9 -1.31 6.18 -10.15
C SER A 9 -0.97 7.64 -10.42
N GLY A 10 -0.56 7.93 -11.65
CA GLY A 10 -0.10 9.24 -12.08
C GLY A 10 -1.25 10.17 -12.49
N ALA A 11 -0.91 11.44 -12.74
CA ALA A 11 -1.89 12.45 -13.16
C ALA A 11 -2.58 12.14 -14.50
N SER A 12 -1.95 11.31 -15.35
CA SER A 12 -2.54 10.84 -16.61
C SER A 12 -3.55 9.70 -16.42
N ASP A 13 -3.58 9.07 -15.25
CA ASP A 13 -4.46 7.94 -14.99
C ASP A 13 -5.87 8.43 -14.63
N PRO A 14 -6.92 7.63 -14.94
CA PRO A 14 -8.29 7.96 -14.59
C PRO A 14 -8.46 8.21 -13.09
N ALA A 15 -9.33 9.15 -12.70
CA ALA A 15 -9.60 9.47 -11.30
C ALA A 15 -9.92 8.24 -10.41
N PRO A 16 -10.66 7.21 -10.88
CA PRO A 16 -10.87 6.00 -10.08
C PRO A 16 -9.59 5.24 -9.71
N MET A 17 -8.55 5.31 -10.55
CA MET A 17 -7.25 4.68 -10.26
C MET A 17 -6.51 5.41 -9.14
N GLN A 18 -6.56 6.75 -9.13
CA GLN A 18 -5.99 7.57 -8.07
C GLN A 18 -6.71 7.31 -6.74
N TYR A 19 -8.04 7.19 -6.77
CA TYR A 19 -8.86 6.84 -5.61
C TYR A 19 -8.53 5.46 -5.03
N VAL A 20 -8.32 4.43 -5.87
CA VAL A 20 -8.09 3.05 -5.40
C VAL A 20 -6.63 2.77 -5.00
N ALA A 21 -5.67 3.57 -5.46
CA ALA A 21 -4.25 3.44 -5.15
C ALA A 21 -3.92 3.31 -3.64
N PRO A 22 -4.40 4.18 -2.73
CA PRO A 22 -4.14 4.06 -1.28
C PRO A 22 -4.69 2.76 -0.68
N TYR A 23 -5.90 2.35 -1.08
CA TYR A 23 -6.55 1.15 -0.58
C TYR A 23 -5.81 -0.10 -1.05
N SER A 24 -5.35 -0.10 -2.30
CA SER A 24 -4.55 -1.18 -2.87
C SER A 24 -3.22 -1.34 -2.13
N GLY A 25 -2.52 -0.23 -1.87
CA GLY A 25 -1.28 -0.23 -1.06
C GLY A 25 -1.51 -0.72 0.37
N THR A 26 -2.62 -0.33 0.99
CA THR A 26 -3.01 -0.77 2.34
C THR A 26 -3.27 -2.27 2.38
N ALA A 27 -4.06 -2.81 1.45
CA ALA A 27 -4.36 -4.24 1.40
C ALA A 27 -3.08 -5.10 1.21
N MET A 28 -2.13 -4.63 0.40
CA MET A 28 -0.83 -5.28 0.25
C MET A 28 -0.04 -5.26 1.56
N ALA A 29 0.00 -4.12 2.26
CA ALA A 29 0.69 -4.00 3.54
C ALA A 29 0.06 -4.89 4.61
N GLU A 30 -1.27 -4.98 4.66
CA GLU A 30 -2.00 -5.88 5.55
C GLU A 30 -1.60 -7.34 5.29
N HIS A 31 -1.50 -7.77 4.04
CA HIS A 31 -1.06 -9.13 3.73
C HIS A 31 0.27 -9.47 4.41
N PHE A 32 1.29 -8.62 4.28
CA PHE A 32 2.59 -8.85 4.93
C PHE A 32 2.52 -8.75 6.46
N MET A 33 1.71 -7.84 6.99
CA MET A 33 1.47 -7.72 8.44
C MET A 33 0.88 -9.01 9.01
N TRP A 34 -0.09 -9.61 8.32
CA TRP A 34 -0.81 -10.82 8.77
C TRP A 34 -0.05 -12.12 8.52
N GLN A 35 0.85 -12.19 7.53
CA GLN A 35 1.71 -13.36 7.29
C GLN A 35 2.55 -13.80 8.52
N GLY A 36 2.74 -12.93 9.51
CA GLY A 36 3.45 -13.27 10.75
C GLY A 36 2.60 -13.97 11.82
N LYS A 37 1.29 -14.13 11.63
CA LYS A 37 0.36 -14.51 12.73
C LYS A 37 0.19 -16.00 13.01
N ASP A 38 0.78 -16.89 12.22
CA ASP A 38 0.84 -18.33 12.54
C ASP A 38 1.87 -18.59 13.66
N GLY A 39 1.54 -18.16 14.89
CA GLY A 39 2.31 -18.42 16.11
C GLY A 39 3.53 -17.50 16.35
N LYS A 40 3.67 -16.38 15.62
CA LYS A 40 4.76 -15.40 15.79
C LYS A 40 4.23 -13.96 15.90
N THR A 41 5.12 -13.02 16.20
CA THR A 41 4.81 -11.59 16.15
C THR A 41 4.46 -11.15 14.71
N PRO A 42 3.47 -10.27 14.53
CA PRO A 42 3.17 -9.69 13.22
C PRO A 42 4.41 -9.04 12.59
N LYS A 43 4.56 -9.12 11.27
CA LYS A 43 5.63 -8.38 10.59
C LYS A 43 5.30 -6.89 10.60
N HIS A 44 6.32 -6.05 10.69
CA HIS A 44 6.15 -4.60 10.58
C HIS A 44 6.14 -4.17 9.12
N VAL A 45 5.25 -3.24 8.79
CA VAL A 45 5.11 -2.64 7.46
C VAL A 45 5.01 -1.12 7.60
N LEU A 46 5.45 -0.39 6.57
CA LEU A 46 5.37 1.06 6.49
C LEU A 46 4.59 1.44 5.22
N CYS A 47 3.51 2.19 5.38
CA CYS A 47 2.76 2.79 4.27
C CYS A 47 3.06 4.28 4.21
N VAL A 48 3.41 4.78 3.03
CA VAL A 48 3.55 6.20 2.74
C VAL A 48 2.59 6.56 1.61
N TYR A 49 1.74 7.56 1.83
CA TYR A 49 0.85 8.10 0.81
C TYR A 49 1.40 9.43 0.35
N ASP A 50 1.68 9.54 -0.94
CA ASP A 50 2.17 10.76 -1.58
C ASP A 50 1.25 11.09 -2.77
N ASP A 51 0.12 11.74 -2.56
CA ASP A 51 -0.43 12.23 -1.28
C ASP A 51 -1.93 11.93 -1.18
N LEU A 52 -2.54 12.24 -0.04
CA LEU A 52 -3.99 12.03 0.18
C LEU A 52 -4.84 13.21 -0.32
N SER A 53 -4.26 14.36 -0.67
CA SER A 53 -5.00 15.53 -1.13
C SER A 53 -5.43 15.43 -2.59
N LYS A 54 -4.74 14.60 -3.38
CA LYS A 54 -5.07 14.34 -4.80
C LYS A 54 -6.04 13.16 -5.00
N GLN A 55 -6.51 12.53 -3.92
CA GLN A 55 -7.48 11.43 -3.95
C GLN A 55 -8.93 11.91 -3.87
#